data_AF-A0A7S2J4U8-F1
#
_entry.id   AF-A0A7S2J4U8-F1
#
_cell.length_a   1.000
_cell.length_b   1.000
_cell.length_c   1.000
_cell.angle_alpha   90.00
_cell.angle_beta   90.00
_cell.angle_gamma   90.00
#
_symmetry.space_group_name_H-M   'P 1'
#
loop_
_entity.id
_entity.type
_entity.pdbx_description
1 polymer ?
#
loop_
_entity_poly.entity_id
_entity_poly.type
_entity_poly.pdbx_seq_one_letter_code
_entity_poly.pdbx_strand_id
1 'polypeptide(L)'
;DVCLIPEMNVSLAKLLDYVGSVMRRKRRAVIVVAEGCGDTLIQASGEVDAGGNKLLADVGLYLKDEITKHCKQQGIPITIKYIDPTYMIRSVPANAFDSQYCAALAQEAVHAAMAGYTGISVGKVDNRFVMLPIHAITSQGPRKVSQASPPFEHLMATTEQPSFEP
;
A
#
# COMPACT_ATOMS: atom_id res chain seq x y z
N ASP A 1 -1.72 14.12 -9.17
CA ASP A 1 -1.07 12.94 -8.60
C ASP A 1 -2.13 11.91 -8.27
N VAL A 2 -1.71 10.67 -7.99
CA VAL A 2 -2.62 9.56 -7.66
C VAL A 2 -1.99 8.75 -6.53
N CYS A 3 -2.80 8.34 -5.56
CA CYS A 3 -2.46 7.33 -4.56
C CYS A 3 -3.52 6.24 -4.53
N LEU A 4 -3.07 4.99 -4.68
CA LEU A 4 -3.91 3.79 -4.71
C LEU A 4 -3.56 2.89 -3.52
N ILE A 5 -4.56 2.55 -2.72
CA ILE A 5 -4.45 1.61 -1.59
C ILE A 5 -5.38 0.40 -1.79
N PRO A 6 -5.09 -0.75 -1.16
CA PRO A 6 -5.84 -1.99 -1.39
C PRO A 6 -7.32 -1.90 -0.98
N GLU A 7 -7.66 -0.98 -0.08
CA GLU A 7 -9.04 -0.76 0.36
C GLU A 7 -9.92 -0.03 -0.65
N MET A 8 -9.36 0.51 -1.73
CA MET A 8 -10.10 1.22 -2.77
C MET A 8 -10.61 0.25 -3.85
N ASN A 9 -11.84 0.48 -4.32
CA ASN A 9 -12.35 -0.11 -5.56
C ASN A 9 -11.95 0.80 -6.73
N VAL A 10 -11.13 0.27 -7.65
CA VAL A 10 -10.52 1.09 -8.71
C VAL A 10 -10.87 0.53 -10.09
N SER A 11 -11.60 1.33 -10.88
CA SER A 11 -11.78 1.11 -12.31
C SER A 11 -10.55 1.59 -13.07
N LEU A 12 -9.88 0.64 -13.74
CA LEU A 12 -8.70 0.94 -14.55
C LEU A 12 -9.01 1.98 -15.63
N ALA A 13 -10.19 1.90 -16.28
CA ALA A 13 -10.58 2.86 -17.32
C ALA A 13 -10.66 4.30 -16.78
N LYS A 14 -11.34 4.51 -15.65
CA LYS A 14 -11.45 5.83 -15.01
C LYS A 14 -10.09 6.36 -14.56
N LEU A 15 -9.23 5.48 -14.02
CA LEU A 15 -7.86 5.83 -13.65
C LEU A 15 -7.06 6.30 -14.87
N LEU A 16 -7.10 5.54 -15.97
CA LEU A 16 -6.37 5.87 -17.20
C LEU A 16 -6.84 7.20 -17.80
N ASP A 17 -8.15 7.42 -17.88
CA ASP A 17 -8.73 8.67 -18.38
C ASP A 17 -8.30 9.87 -17.51
N TYR A 18 -8.33 9.70 -16.17
CA TYR A 18 -7.86 10.73 -15.26
C TYR A 18 -6.37 11.02 -15.46
N VAL A 19 -5.51 10.01 -15.55
CA VAL A 19 -4.08 10.19 -15.81
C VAL A 19 -3.85 10.92 -17.13
N GLY A 20 -4.56 10.56 -18.20
CA GLY A 20 -4.52 11.26 -19.48
C GLY A 20 -4.91 12.74 -19.34
N SER A 21 -5.96 13.05 -18.56
CA SER A 21 -6.38 14.43 -18.27
C SER A 21 -5.32 15.22 -17.49
N VAL A 22 -4.67 14.58 -16.50
CA VAL A 22 -3.61 15.20 -15.70
C VAL A 22 -2.39 15.47 -16.57
N MET A 23 -2.02 14.55 -17.47
CA MET A 23 -0.88 14.76 -18.37
C MET A 23 -1.13 15.90 -19.36
N ARG A 24 -2.34 16.08 -19.87
CA ARG A 24 -2.68 17.24 -20.71
C ARG A 24 -2.59 18.56 -19.94
N ARG A 25 -3.07 18.58 -18.69
CA ARG A 25 -3.17 19.80 -17.87
C ARG A 25 -1.87 20.18 -17.17
N LYS A 26 -1.27 19.25 -16.42
CA LYS A 26 -0.10 19.47 -15.55
C LYS A 26 1.22 19.04 -16.19
N ARG A 27 1.20 18.21 -17.24
CA ARG A 27 2.38 17.59 -17.88
C ARG A 27 3.31 16.78 -16.96
N ARG A 28 2.86 16.51 -15.73
CA ARG A 28 3.55 15.69 -14.73
C ARG A 28 2.52 15.07 -13.78
N ALA A 29 2.82 13.88 -13.30
CA ALA A 29 2.08 13.21 -12.23
C ALA A 29 3.00 12.27 -11.47
N VAL A 30 2.81 12.18 -10.16
CA VAL A 30 3.33 11.10 -9.33
C VAL A 30 2.18 10.14 -9.03
N ILE A 31 2.42 8.85 -9.21
CA ILE A 31 1.47 7.78 -8.93
C ILE A 31 2.11 6.86 -7.90
N VAL A 32 1.47 6.71 -6.75
CA VAL A 32 1.87 5.79 -5.69
C VAL A 32 0.84 4.67 -5.65
N VAL A 33 1.30 3.44 -5.74
CA VAL A 33 0.45 2.24 -5.70
C VAL A 33 0.96 1.29 -4.64
N ALA A 34 0.09 0.86 -3.73
CA ALA A 34 0.41 -0.21 -2.80
C ALA A 34 0.45 -1.56 -3.54
N GLU A 35 1.38 -2.44 -3.16
CA GLU A 35 1.53 -3.80 -3.73
C GLU A 35 0.21 -4.58 -3.70
N GLY A 36 -0.55 -4.46 -2.60
CA GLY A 36 -1.84 -5.12 -2.42
C GLY A 36 -2.97 -4.62 -3.35
N CYS A 37 -2.74 -3.59 -4.17
CA CYS A 37 -3.71 -3.16 -5.18
C CYS A 37 -3.79 -4.11 -6.38
N GLY A 38 -2.85 -5.06 -6.50
CA GLY A 38 -2.83 -6.03 -7.59
C GLY A 38 -4.12 -6.83 -7.70
N ASP A 39 -4.73 -7.23 -6.59
CA ASP A 39 -5.98 -8.00 -6.63
C ASP A 39 -7.15 -7.22 -7.25
N THR A 40 -7.24 -5.91 -6.98
CA THR A 40 -8.31 -5.06 -7.53
C THR A 40 -8.05 -4.68 -9.00
N LEU A 41 -6.78 -4.47 -9.36
CA LEU A 41 -6.39 -3.94 -10.67
C LEU A 41 -6.06 -5.02 -11.72
N ILE A 42 -5.51 -6.15 -11.30
CA ILE A 42 -4.94 -7.19 -12.18
C ILE A 42 -5.89 -8.36 -12.38
N GLN A 43 -6.86 -8.62 -11.48
CA GLN A 43 -7.82 -9.73 -11.64
C GLN A 43 -8.69 -9.66 -12.92
N ALA A 44 -8.53 -8.63 -13.75
CA ALA A 44 -8.99 -8.59 -15.14
C ALA A 44 -8.19 -9.49 -16.13
N SER A 45 -7.01 -10.05 -15.76
CA SER A 45 -6.14 -10.78 -16.72
C SER A 45 -6.12 -12.31 -16.60
N GLY A 46 -6.44 -12.90 -15.43
CA GLY A 46 -6.65 -14.35 -15.28
C GLY A 46 -5.43 -15.28 -15.43
N GLU A 47 -4.19 -14.76 -15.41
CA GLU A 47 -3.00 -15.59 -15.59
C GLU A 47 -2.61 -16.35 -14.30
N VAL A 48 -2.47 -17.68 -14.42
CA VAL A 48 -2.09 -18.61 -13.35
C VAL A 48 -0.77 -19.27 -13.75
N ASP A 49 0.17 -19.41 -12.82
CA ASP A 49 1.42 -20.10 -13.08
C ASP A 49 1.23 -21.62 -13.23
N ALA A 50 2.27 -22.32 -13.71
CA ALA A 50 2.24 -23.78 -13.86
C ALA A 50 2.12 -24.56 -12.53
N GLY A 51 2.20 -23.87 -11.38
CA GLY A 51 2.06 -24.42 -10.04
C GLY A 51 0.70 -24.15 -9.38
N GLY A 52 -0.23 -23.49 -10.07
CA GLY A 52 -1.55 -23.16 -9.55
C GLY A 52 -1.59 -21.94 -8.61
N ASN A 53 -0.48 -21.21 -8.47
CA ASN A 53 -0.48 -19.93 -7.77
C ASN A 53 -0.86 -18.83 -8.77
N LYS A 54 -1.72 -17.89 -8.34
CA LYS A 54 -1.90 -16.66 -9.09
C LYS A 54 -0.52 -16.02 -9.24
N LEU A 55 -0.07 -15.81 -10.47
CA LEU A 55 1.10 -15.00 -10.72
C LEU A 55 0.72 -13.60 -10.25
N LEU A 56 1.18 -13.19 -9.06
CA LEU A 56 1.06 -11.81 -8.59
C LEU A 56 1.92 -10.99 -9.55
N ALA A 57 1.33 -10.58 -10.68
CA ALA A 57 1.98 -9.65 -11.57
C ALA A 57 2.26 -8.38 -10.77
N ASP A 58 3.46 -7.83 -10.91
CA ASP A 58 3.84 -6.58 -10.26
C ASP A 58 2.86 -5.49 -10.73
N VAL A 59 1.99 -5.04 -9.81
CA VAL A 59 0.97 -4.01 -10.08
C VAL A 59 1.57 -2.72 -10.61
N GLY A 60 2.80 -2.40 -10.20
CA GLY A 60 3.53 -1.24 -10.67
C GLY A 60 3.92 -1.35 -12.14
N LEU A 61 4.47 -2.49 -12.56
CA LEU A 61 4.78 -2.76 -13.97
C LEU A 61 3.53 -2.86 -14.82
N TYR A 62 2.48 -3.54 -14.33
CA TYR A 62 1.19 -3.63 -15.02
C TYR A 62 0.59 -2.25 -15.30
N LEU A 63 0.51 -1.39 -14.28
CA LEU A 63 -0.01 -0.02 -14.45
C LEU A 63 0.84 0.82 -15.39
N LYS A 64 2.16 0.69 -15.35
CA LYS A 64 3.07 1.38 -16.26
C LYS A 64 2.75 1.03 -17.72
N ASP A 65 2.54 -0.24 -18.02
CA ASP A 65 2.28 -0.71 -19.37
C ASP A 65 0.90 -0.25 -19.87
N GLU A 66 -0.13 -0.34 -19.04
CA GLU A 66 -1.48 0.14 -19.38
C GLU A 66 -1.55 1.66 -19.56
N ILE A 67 -0.89 2.45 -18.70
CA ILE A 67 -0.80 3.91 -18.87
C ILE A 67 -0.07 4.26 -20.16
N THR A 68 1.03 3.56 -20.47
CA THR A 68 1.81 3.77 -21.70
C THR A 68 0.96 3.50 -22.94
N LYS A 69 0.24 2.37 -22.95
CA LYS A 69 -0.67 1.98 -24.03
C LYS A 69 -1.80 3.00 -24.21
N HIS A 70 -2.47 3.40 -23.14
CA HIS A 70 -3.56 4.38 -23.18
C HIS A 70 -3.10 5.75 -23.69
N CYS A 71 -1.98 6.27 -23.16
CA CYS A 71 -1.48 7.57 -23.60
C CYS A 71 -1.00 7.55 -25.05
N LYS A 72 -0.41 6.44 -25.52
CA LYS A 72 -0.04 6.26 -26.93
C LYS A 72 -1.26 6.27 -27.85
N GLN A 73 -2.34 5.59 -27.48
CA GLN A 73 -3.60 5.60 -28.23
C GLN A 73 -4.22 7.00 -28.30
N GLN A 74 -4.07 7.81 -27.25
CA GLN A 74 -4.57 9.18 -27.21
C GLN A 74 -3.57 10.22 -27.77
N GLY A 75 -2.43 9.81 -28.32
CA GLY A 75 -1.41 10.72 -28.87
C GLY A 75 -0.74 11.62 -27.83
N ILE A 76 -0.71 11.22 -26.55
CA ILE A 76 -0.09 11.96 -25.46
C ILE A 76 1.35 11.44 -25.27
N PRO A 77 2.38 12.23 -25.61
CA PRO A 77 3.76 11.82 -25.39
C PRO A 77 4.07 11.84 -23.89
N ILE A 78 4.49 10.69 -23.35
CA ILE A 78 4.84 10.55 -21.93
C ILE A 78 6.17 9.82 -21.75
N THR A 79 6.78 9.99 -20.57
CA THR A 79 7.91 9.20 -20.11
C THR A 79 7.64 8.77 -18.69
N ILE A 80 7.60 7.45 -18.45
CA ILE A 80 7.33 6.90 -17.12
C ILE A 80 8.63 6.35 -16.54
N LYS A 81 8.96 6.79 -15.32
CA LYS A 81 10.03 6.19 -14.51
C LYS A 81 9.38 5.34 -13.43
N TYR A 82 9.56 4.02 -13.52
CA TYR A 82 9.14 3.10 -12.48
C TYR A 82 10.21 3.03 -11.39
N ILE A 83 9.77 3.10 -10.13
CA ILE A 83 10.64 3.03 -8.96
C ILE A 83 9.97 2.04 -8.00
N ASP A 84 10.64 0.93 -7.75
CA ASP A 84 10.29 0.01 -6.67
C ASP A 84 11.25 0.23 -5.49
N PRO A 85 10.80 0.90 -4.41
CA PRO A 85 11.64 1.15 -3.26
C PRO A 85 11.61 0.03 -2.21
N THR A 86 11.03 -1.15 -2.50
CA THR A 86 10.85 -2.22 -1.51
C THR A 86 12.12 -2.57 -0.76
N TYR A 87 13.21 -2.85 -1.47
CA TYR A 87 14.50 -3.12 -0.85
C TYR A 87 15.09 -1.88 -0.17
N MET A 88 14.92 -0.69 -0.77
CA MET A 88 15.47 0.55 -0.22
C MET A 88 14.83 0.91 1.13
N ILE A 89 13.52 0.67 1.29
CA ILE A 89 12.80 0.96 2.54
C ILE A 89 13.09 -0.10 3.59
N ARG A 90 13.23 -1.38 3.21
CA ARG A 90 13.41 -2.49 4.16
C ARG A 90 14.85 -2.73 4.60
N SER A 91 15.83 -2.21 3.86
CA SER A 91 17.26 -2.52 4.09
C SER A 91 18.04 -1.38 4.75
N VAL A 92 17.37 -0.28 5.10
CA VAL A 92 18.00 0.85 5.79
C VAL A 92 17.99 0.65 7.31
N PRO A 93 19.01 1.14 8.03
CA PRO A 93 18.99 1.13 9.48
C PRO A 93 17.77 1.85 10.05
N ALA A 94 17.26 1.35 11.18
CA ALA A 94 16.20 2.01 11.92
C ALA A 94 16.63 3.44 12.29
N ASN A 95 15.71 4.39 12.15
CA ASN A 95 15.94 5.74 12.65
C ASN A 95 15.93 5.76 14.20
N ALA A 96 16.23 6.91 14.81
CA ALA A 96 16.29 7.02 16.27
C ALA A 96 14.97 6.68 16.96
N PHE A 97 13.83 7.06 16.37
CA PHE A 97 12.50 6.78 16.91
C PHE A 97 12.20 5.28 16.89
N ASP A 98 12.42 4.63 15.74
CA ASP A 98 12.21 3.19 15.58
C ASP A 98 13.18 2.39 16.47
N SER A 99 14.42 2.86 16.61
CA SER A 99 15.41 2.24 17.50
C SER A 99 14.96 2.28 18.97
N GLN A 100 14.47 3.42 19.45
CA GLN A 100 13.92 3.55 20.81
C GLN A 100 12.66 2.70 20.99
N TYR A 101 11.78 2.70 19.98
CA TYR A 101 10.54 1.92 20.02
C TYR A 101 10.81 0.41 20.06
N CYS A 102 11.71 -0.09 19.21
CA CYS A 102 12.14 -1.50 19.22
C CYS A 102 12.82 -1.90 20.52
N ALA A 103 13.65 -1.04 21.10
CA ALA A 103 14.28 -1.30 22.40
C ALA A 103 13.22 -1.45 23.51
N ALA A 104 12.23 -0.56 23.56
CA ALA A 104 11.14 -0.63 24.53
C ALA A 104 10.28 -1.90 24.34
N LEU A 105 9.90 -2.23 23.10
CA LEU A 105 9.18 -3.47 22.79
C LEU A 105 9.95 -4.72 23.26
N ALA A 106 11.27 -4.75 23.02
CA ALA A 106 12.11 -5.87 23.42
C ALA A 106 12.23 -6.01 24.94
N GLN A 107 12.41 -4.90 25.67
CA GLN A 107 12.47 -4.91 27.14
C GLN A 107 11.18 -5.43 27.76
N GLU A 108 10.02 -4.94 27.29
CA GLU A 108 8.71 -5.39 27.75
C GLU A 108 8.46 -6.86 27.42
N ALA A 109 8.90 -7.34 26.25
CA ALA A 109 8.81 -8.76 25.90
C ALA A 109 9.66 -9.64 26.83
N VAL A 110 10.87 -9.20 27.18
CA VAL A 110 11.74 -9.90 28.15
C VAL A 110 11.10 -9.91 29.54
N HIS A 111 10.57 -8.78 30.02
CA HIS A 111 9.88 -8.73 31.32
C HIS A 111 8.67 -9.66 31.36
N ALA A 112 7.85 -9.69 30.30
CA ALA A 112 6.72 -10.59 30.18
C ALA A 112 7.15 -12.06 30.26
N ALA A 113 8.18 -12.44 29.50
CA ALA A 113 8.70 -13.79 29.49
C ALA A 113 9.28 -14.20 30.86
N MET A 114 10.03 -13.31 31.51
CA MET A 114 10.62 -13.54 32.84
C MET A 114 9.56 -13.64 33.95
N ALA A 115 8.40 -12.98 33.78
CA ALA A 115 7.25 -13.13 34.65
C ALA A 115 6.42 -14.41 34.38
N GLY A 116 6.81 -15.21 33.38
CA GLY A 116 6.16 -16.48 33.05
C GLY A 116 5.00 -16.38 32.05
N TYR A 117 4.79 -15.22 31.42
CA TYR A 117 3.78 -15.09 30.37
C TYR A 117 4.25 -15.72 29.06
N THR A 118 3.33 -16.40 28.37
CA THR A 118 3.55 -17.05 27.07
C THR A 118 2.33 -16.88 26.17
N GLY A 119 2.47 -17.13 24.86
CA GLY A 119 1.38 -16.96 23.90
C GLY A 119 0.92 -15.50 23.71
N ILE A 120 1.80 -14.55 24.04
CA ILE A 120 1.57 -13.12 23.93
C ILE A 120 2.56 -12.47 22.95
N SER A 121 2.14 -11.37 22.34
CA SER A 121 3.00 -10.39 21.68
C SER A 121 3.00 -9.10 22.50
N VAL A 122 3.98 -8.24 22.31
CA VAL A 122 3.99 -6.90 22.91
C VAL A 122 3.76 -5.88 21.82
N GLY A 123 2.87 -4.92 22.09
CA GLY A 123 2.57 -3.83 21.17
C GLY A 123 2.26 -2.55 21.92
N LYS A 124 2.06 -1.47 21.16
CA LYS A 124 1.68 -0.16 21.70
C LYS A 124 0.23 0.16 21.36
N VAL A 125 -0.58 0.38 22.39
CA VAL A 125 -2.00 0.76 22.28
C VAL A 125 -2.21 2.01 23.12
N ASP A 126 -2.77 3.07 22.52
CA ASP A 126 -2.99 4.36 23.17
C ASP A 126 -1.76 4.86 23.96
N ASN A 127 -0.63 4.90 23.26
CA ASN A 127 0.67 5.30 23.78
C ASN A 127 1.24 4.47 24.96
N ARG A 128 0.65 3.31 25.28
CA ARG A 128 1.11 2.40 26.34
C ARG A 128 1.56 1.07 25.75
N PHE A 129 2.62 0.48 26.31
CA PHE A 129 3.03 -0.88 25.98
C PHE A 129 2.15 -1.88 26.70
N VAL A 130 1.63 -2.85 25.95
CA VAL A 130 0.66 -3.83 26.44
C VAL A 130 1.01 -5.22 25.94
N MET A 131 0.70 -6.23 26.76
CA MET A 131 0.73 -7.63 26.37
C MET A 131 -0.57 -7.97 25.62
N LEU A 132 -0.43 -8.51 24.43
CA LEU A 132 -1.53 -8.82 23.52
C LEU A 132 -1.54 -10.33 23.26
N PRO A 133 -2.60 -11.07 23.63
CA PRO A 133 -2.69 -12.49 23.32
C PRO A 133 -2.64 -12.72 21.81
N ILE A 134 -1.77 -13.63 21.36
CA ILE A 134 -1.55 -13.87 19.92
C ILE A 134 -2.86 -14.29 19.24
N HIS A 135 -3.64 -15.17 19.87
CA HIS A 135 -4.94 -15.62 19.33
C HIS A 135 -5.96 -14.48 19.15
N ALA A 136 -5.92 -13.46 20.01
CA ALA A 136 -6.79 -12.30 19.91
C ALA A 136 -6.35 -11.40 18.74
N ILE A 137 -5.05 -11.25 18.51
CA ILE A 137 -4.52 -10.48 17.38
C ILE A 137 -4.86 -11.17 16.05
N THR A 138 -4.61 -12.47 15.96
CA THR A 138 -4.76 -13.20 14.68
C THR A 138 -6.21 -13.45 14.31
N SER A 139 -7.15 -13.45 15.27
CA SER A 139 -8.58 -13.63 14.99
C SER A 139 -9.30 -12.40 14.44
N GLN A 140 -8.78 -11.18 14.68
CA GLN A 140 -9.43 -9.94 14.22
C GLN A 140 -9.06 -9.53 12.79
N GLY A 141 -8.06 -10.19 12.18
CA GLY A 141 -7.57 -9.84 10.86
C GLY A 141 -6.70 -8.57 10.84
N PRO A 142 -6.14 -8.22 9.67
CA PRO A 142 -5.26 -7.06 9.54
C PRO A 142 -6.04 -5.74 9.70
N ARG A 143 -5.38 -4.74 10.28
CA ARG A 143 -5.91 -3.37 10.33
C ARG A 143 -5.97 -2.80 8.91
N LYS A 144 -7.13 -2.27 8.52
CA LYS A 144 -7.37 -1.64 7.22
C LYS A 144 -7.55 -0.13 7.35
N VAL A 145 -7.21 0.60 6.30
CA VAL A 145 -7.52 2.03 6.20
C VAL A 145 -9.01 2.20 5.95
N SER A 146 -9.67 3.01 6.78
CA SER A 146 -11.05 3.42 6.51
C SER A 146 -11.05 4.59 5.52
N GLN A 147 -11.78 4.46 4.43
CA GLN A 147 -11.96 5.56 3.45
C GLN A 147 -12.77 6.74 4.03
N ALA A 148 -13.45 6.55 5.18
CA ALA A 148 -14.13 7.61 5.92
C ALA A 148 -13.27 8.18 7.06
N SER A 149 -11.95 7.94 7.05
CA SER A 149 -11.05 8.43 8.10
C SER A 149 -10.40 9.77 7.74
N PRO A 150 -10.08 10.64 8.72
CA PRO A 150 -9.42 11.91 8.45
C PRO A 150 -8.10 11.81 7.64
N PRO A 151 -7.23 10.79 7.84
CA PRO A 151 -6.05 10.62 6.99
C PRO A 151 -6.39 10.39 5.51
N PHE A 152 -7.46 9.64 5.23
CA PHE A 152 -7.91 9.38 3.86
C PHE A 152 -8.51 10.65 3.23
N GLU A 153 -9.31 11.40 4.00
CA GLU A 153 -9.83 12.71 3.55
C GLU A 153 -8.69 13.69 3.23
N HIS A 154 -7.66 13.75 4.07
CA HIS A 154 -6.46 14.57 3.83
C HIS A 154 -5.76 14.16 2.53
N LEU A 155 -5.63 12.85 2.29
CA LEU A 155 -5.06 12.32 1.05
C LEU A 155 -5.87 12.75 -0.17
N MET A 156 -7.20 12.66 -0.12
CA MET A 156 -8.08 13.10 -1.20
C MET A 156 -7.99 14.60 -1.44
N ALA A 157 -7.95 15.41 -0.37
CA ALA A 157 -7.80 16.86 -0.46
C ALA A 157 -6.45 17.29 -1.05
N THR A 158 -5.37 16.56 -0.75
CA THR A 158 -4.02 16.89 -1.22
C THR A 158 -3.78 16.46 -2.66
N THR A 159 -4.26 15.26 -3.02
CA THR A 159 -4.08 14.70 -4.37
C THR A 159 -5.06 15.28 -5.38
N GLU A 160 -6.22 15.76 -4.91
CA GLU A 160 -7.38 16.17 -5.72
C GLU A 160 -7.81 15.09 -6.72
N GLN A 161 -7.52 13.83 -6.43
CA GLN A 161 -7.91 12.72 -7.31
C GLN A 161 -9.42 12.48 -7.21
N PRO A 162 -10.10 12.13 -8.33
CA PRO A 162 -11.51 11.78 -8.29
C PRO A 162 -11.72 10.40 -7.64
N SER A 163 -12.99 10.07 -7.36
CA SER A 163 -13.35 8.67 -7.09
C SER A 163 -13.10 7.82 -8.34
N PHE A 164 -12.46 6.66 -8.14
CA PHE A 164 -12.22 5.68 -9.19
C PHE A 164 -13.17 4.48 -9.10
N GLU A 165 -14.21 4.53 -8.27
CA GLU A 165 -15.20 3.46 -8.20
C GLU A 165 -15.81 3.21 -9.59
N PRO A 166 -16.05 1.95 -10.01
CA PRO A 166 -16.60 1.59 -11.32
C PRO A 166 -17.95 2.25 -11.62
#